data_AF-A0A7Y5QZ84-F1
#
_entry.id   AF-A0A7Y5QZ84-F1
#
_cell.length_a   1.000
_cell.length_b   1.000
_cell.length_c   1.000
_cell.angle_alpha   90.00
_cell.angle_beta   90.00
_cell.angle_gamma   90.00
#
_symmetry.space_group_name_H-M   'P 1'
#
loop_
_entity.id
_entity.type
_entity.pdbx_description
1 polymer ?
#
loop_
_entity_poly.entity_id
_entity_poly.type
_entity_poly.pdbx_seq_one_letter_code
_entity_poly.pdbx_strand_id
1 'polypeptide(L)' 'WIRGLHEPTGLASGDGVMYVADADAHRIAVVDEATGALTALEIEWPADAADR' A
#
# COMPACT_ATOMS: atom_id res chain seq x y z
N TRP A 1 11.49 -12.25 -3.32
CA TRP A 1 10.06 -12.42 -3.64
C TRP A 1 9.24 -12.04 -2.44
N ILE A 2 8.30 -11.11 -2.59
CA ILE A 2 7.39 -10.68 -1.52
C ILE A 2 6.13 -11.53 -1.61
N ARG A 3 5.64 -12.02 -0.46
CA ARG A 3 4.44 -12.87 -0.37
C ARG A 3 3.26 -12.06 0.17
N GLY A 4 2.05 -12.52 -0.11
CA GLY A 4 0.82 -11.96 0.48
C GLY A 4 0.12 -10.90 -0.38
N LEU A 5 0.58 -10.66 -1.61
CA LEU A 5 -0.14 -9.84 -2.60
C LEU A 5 -1.20 -10.66 -3.34
N HIS A 6 -2.29 -10.00 -3.74
CA HIS A 6 -3.46 -10.54 -4.42
C HIS A 6 -3.78 -9.67 -5.65
N GLU A 7 -3.36 -10.13 -6.83
CA GLU A 7 -3.48 -9.40 -8.10
C GLU A 7 -2.91 -7.96 -8.05
N PRO A 8 -1.62 -7.77 -7.75
CA PRO A 8 -1.02 -6.44 -7.77
C PRO A 8 -1.02 -5.89 -9.20
N THR A 9 -1.54 -4.68 -9.39
CA THR A 9 -1.71 -4.06 -10.72
C THR A 9 -0.74 -2.91 -10.99
N GLY A 10 -0.10 -2.37 -9.96
CA GLY A 10 0.85 -1.27 -10.08
C GLY A 10 1.72 -1.10 -8.83
N LEU A 11 2.83 -0.38 -8.99
CA LEU A 11 3.74 -0.06 -7.91
C LEU A 11 4.44 1.30 -8.12
N ALA A 12 4.86 1.92 -7.03
CA ALA A 12 5.76 3.07 -6.99
C ALA A 12 6.79 2.87 -5.89
N SER A 13 8.06 3.20 -6.15
CA SER A 13 9.18 2.96 -5.23
C SER A 13 10.04 4.22 -5.11
N GLY A 14 10.52 4.49 -3.90
CA GLY A 14 11.36 5.63 -3.55
C GLY A 14 11.65 5.70 -2.05
N ASP A 15 12.79 6.31 -1.68
CA ASP A 15 13.18 6.54 -0.28
C ASP A 15 13.13 5.28 0.63
N GLY A 16 13.44 4.11 0.07
CA GLY A 16 13.46 2.83 0.81
C GLY A 16 12.08 2.21 1.05
N VAL A 17 11.03 2.75 0.41
CA VAL A 17 9.65 2.27 0.51
C VAL A 17 9.09 2.00 -0.88
N MET A 18 8.39 0.88 -1.03
CA MET A 18 7.59 0.58 -2.21
C MET A 18 6.11 0.47 -1.86
N TYR A 19 5.28 1.24 -2.56
CA TYR A 19 3.83 1.17 -2.51
C TYR A 19 3.31 0.28 -3.63
N VAL A 20 2.35 -0.59 -3.33
CA VAL A 20 1.74 -1.53 -4.28
C VAL A 20 0.22 -1.36 -4.27
N ALA A 21 -0.37 -1.19 -5.46
CA ALA A 21 -1.82 -1.27 -5.64
C ALA A 21 -2.23 -2.75 -5.70
N ASP A 22 -2.68 -3.27 -4.56
CA ASP A 22 -2.99 -4.68 -4.35
C ASP A 22 -4.50 -4.91 -4.55
N ALA A 23 -4.88 -5.13 -5.82
CA ALA A 23 -6.24 -4.85 -6.28
C ALA A 23 -7.30 -5.80 -5.68
N ASP A 24 -7.01 -7.10 -5.62
CA ASP A 24 -7.92 -8.11 -5.06
C ASP A 24 -7.86 -8.15 -3.52
N ALA A 25 -6.83 -7.54 -2.92
CA ALA A 25 -6.75 -7.32 -1.47
C ALA A 25 -7.43 -6.02 -1.01
N HIS A 26 -7.96 -5.21 -1.94
CA HIS A 26 -8.59 -3.91 -1.66
C HIS A 26 -7.74 -2.98 -0.79
N ARG A 27 -6.43 -2.94 -1.00
CA ARG A 27 -5.50 -2.14 -0.19
C ARG A 27 -4.38 -1.51 -1.02
N ILE A 28 -3.76 -0.50 -0.43
CA ILE A 28 -2.39 -0.11 -0.79
C ILE A 28 -1.46 -0.84 0.17
N ALA A 29 -0.62 -1.73 -0.36
CA ALA A 29 0.39 -2.39 0.44
C ALA A 29 1.68 -1.55 0.46
N VAL A 30 2.34 -1.51 1.62
CA VAL A 30 3.60 -0.81 1.83
C VAL A 30 4.66 -1.86 2.09
N VAL A 31 5.77 -1.75 1.37
CA VAL A 31 6.93 -2.62 1.49
C VAL A 31 8.11 -1.80 1.98
N ASP A 32 8.69 -2.20 3.09
CA ASP A 32 10.03 -1.77 3.48
C ASP A 32 11.06 -2.49 2.58
N GLU A 33 11.85 -1.74 1.81
CA GLU A 33 12.76 -2.33 0.82
C GLU A 33 14.00 -2.99 1.44
N ALA A 34 14.38 -2.60 2.66
CA ALA A 34 15.53 -3.16 3.34
C ALA A 34 15.22 -4.56 3.93
N THR A 35 14.00 -4.75 4.42
CA THR A 35 13.57 -5.94 5.15
C THR A 35 12.59 -6.81 4.36
N GLY A 36 11.92 -6.24 3.36
CA GLY A 36 10.82 -6.86 2.63
C GLY A 36 9.53 -6.97 3.45
N ALA A 37 9.42 -6.27 4.58
CA ALA A 37 8.22 -6.28 5.41
C ALA A 37 7.03 -5.67 4.66
N LEU A 38 5.89 -6.37 4.65
CA LEU A 38 4.66 -5.96 3.98
C LEU A 38 3.63 -5.53 5.02
N THR A 39 3.12 -4.30 4.91
CA THR A 39 2.01 -3.77 5.71
C THR A 39 0.92 -3.20 4.81
N ALA A 40 -0.24 -2.88 5.38
CA ALA A 40 -1.28 -2.11 4.69
C ALA A 40 -1.15 -0.64 5.07
N LEU A 41 -1.31 0.27 4.11
CA LEU A 41 -1.46 1.69 4.39
C LEU A 41 -2.85 1.95 4.99
N GLU A 42 -2.89 2.49 6.20
CA GLU A 42 -4.14 2.96 6.80
C GLU A 42 -4.52 4.31 6.18
N ILE A 43 -5.77 4.39 5.69
CA ILE A 43 -6.33 5.60 5.08
C ILE A 43 -7.48 6.04 5.97
N GLU A 44 -7.31 7.19 6.63
CA GLU A 44 -8.36 7.83 7.41
C GLU A 44 -8.94 8.98 6.59
N TRP A 45 -10.27 9.01 6.50
CA TRP A 45 -10.95 10.17 5.94
C TRP A 45 -11.13 11.22 7.04
N PRO A 46 -10.72 12.49 6.83
CA PRO A 46 -10.98 13.54 7.80
C PRO A 46 -12.48 13.69 8.02
N ALA A 47 -12.92 13.75 9.28
CA ALA A 47 -14.34 13.86 9.61
C ALA A 47 -15.01 15.11 9.00
N ASP A 48 -14.23 16.17 8.77
CA ASP A 48 -14.65 17.44 8.18
C ASP A 48 -14.57 17.48 6.65
N ALA A 49 -14.11 16.40 6.00
CA ALA A 49 -13.98 16.34 4.55
C ALA A 49 -15.25 15.86 3.82
N ALA A 50 -16.33 15.50 4.54
CA ALA A 50 -17.58 15.03 3.94
C ALA A 50 -18.44 16.14 3.28
N ASP A 51 -18.14 17.41 3.56
CA ASP A 51 -18.92 18.58 3.08
C ASP A 51 -18.23 19.36 1.93
N ARG A 52 -17.26 18.77 1.23
CA ARG A 52 -16.58 19.38 0.08
C ARG A 52 -16.90 18.70 -1.24
#